data_AF-A0A6B3F8R0-F1
#
_entry.id   AF-A0A6B3F8R0-F1
#
_cell.length_a   1.000
_cell.length_b   1.000
_cell.length_c   1.000
_cell.angle_alpha   90.00
_cell.angle_beta   90.00
_cell.angle_gamma   90.00
#
_symmetry.space_group_name_H-M   'P 1'
#
loop_
_entity.id
_entity.type
_entity.pdbx_description
1 polymer ?
#
loop_
_entity_poly.entity_id
_entity_poly.type
_entity_poly.pdbx_seq_one_letter_code
_entity_poly.pdbx_strand_id
1 'polypeptide(L)' 'IVLPYERILLDVLSRAVERGEADPRRVNRRVASVGPRMVVADSMQKGAVDAADVEAIITEVLLPLAASRA' A
#
# COMPACT_ATOMS: atom_id res chain seq x y z
N ILE A 1 3.22 6.08 14.57
CA ILE A 1 3.62 4.65 14.63
C ILE A 1 2.83 3.92 13.55
N VAL A 2 3.45 3.58 12.41
CA VAL A 2 2.79 2.94 11.24
C VAL A 2 3.26 1.49 11.05
N LEU A 3 4.25 1.06 11.85
CA LEU A 3 4.96 -0.21 11.72
C LEU A 3 4.08 -1.48 11.69
N PRO A 4 2.97 -1.60 12.45
CA PRO A 4 2.12 -2.80 12.37
C PRO A 4 1.49 -2.96 10.98
N TYR A 5 0.98 -1.87 10.42
CA TYR A 5 0.27 -1.86 9.14
C TYR A 5 1.22 -2.07 7.96
N GLU A 6 2.43 -1.49 8.00
CA GLU A 6 3.46 -1.73 6.99
C GLU A 6 3.82 -3.21 6.90
N ARG A 7 3.99 -3.89 8.04
CA ARG A 7 4.35 -5.30 8.07
C ARG A 7 3.24 -6.19 7.50
N ILE A 8 1.99 -5.94 7.90
CA ILE A 8 0.83 -6.67 7.37
C ILE A 8 0.74 -6.48 5.85
N LEU A 9 0.89 -5.24 5.39
CA LEU A 9 0.79 -4.94 3.96
C LEU A 9 1.94 -5.54 3.16
N LEU A 10 3.16 -5.57 3.72
CA LEU A 10 4.29 -6.25 3.10
C LEU A 10 4.05 -7.76 2.97
N ASP A 11 3.48 -8.41 3.99
CA ASP A 11 3.14 -9.83 3.94
C ASP A 11 2.07 -10.11 2.87
N VAL A 12 1.04 -9.25 2.76
CA VAL A 12 0.01 -9.34 1.71
C VAL A 12 0.62 -9.21 0.31
N LEU A 13 1.46 -8.20 0.08
CA LEU A 13 2.12 -7.98 -1.20
C LEU A 13 3.11 -9.12 -1.53
N SER A 14 3.77 -9.70 -0.53
CA SER A 14 4.67 -10.84 -0.73
C SER A 14 3.91 -12.08 -1.20
N ARG A 15 2.72 -12.35 -0.63
CA ARG A 15 1.84 -13.42 -1.14
C ARG A 15 1.32 -13.13 -2.55
N ALA A 16 1.16 -11.87 -2.93
CA ALA A 16 0.79 -11.49 -4.30
C ALA A 16 1.93 -11.79 -5.29
N VAL A 17 3.19 -11.62 -4.88
CA VAL A 17 4.35 -12.05 -5.66
C VAL A 17 4.34 -13.56 -5.89
N GLU A 18 4.05 -14.35 -4.85
CA GLU A 18 3.95 -15.82 -4.96
C GLU A 18 2.89 -16.27 -5.97
N ARG A 19 1.82 -15.47 -6.14
CA ARG A 19 0.75 -15.71 -7.14
C ARG A 19 1.03 -15.10 -8.52
N GLY A 20 2.16 -14.40 -8.70
CA GLY A 20 2.49 -13.70 -9.95
C GLY A 20 1.70 -12.41 -10.18
N GLU A 21 1.03 -11.87 -9.17
CA GLU A 21 0.19 -10.67 -9.24
C GLU A 21 0.99 -9.37 -9.01
N ALA A 22 2.22 -9.47 -8.48
CA ALA A 22 3.08 -8.34 -8.18
C ALA A 22 4.54 -8.59 -8.61
N ASP A 23 5.31 -7.53 -8.89
CA ASP A 23 6.73 -7.63 -9.25
C ASP A 23 7.59 -7.83 -7.99
N PRO A 24 8.34 -8.95 -7.87
CA PRO A 24 9.20 -9.22 -6.71
C PRO A 24 10.23 -8.12 -6.45
N ARG A 25 10.65 -7.37 -7.47
CA ARG A 25 11.64 -6.28 -7.34
C ARG A 25 11.03 -5.00 -6.76
N ARG A 26 9.69 -4.89 -6.80
CA ARG A 26 8.95 -3.70 -6.35
C ARG A 26 8.33 -3.89 -4.98
N VAL A 27 8.04 -5.12 -4.58
CA VAL A 27 7.53 -5.42 -3.24
C VAL A 27 8.64 -5.30 -2.19
N ASN A 28 8.62 -4.19 -1.45
CA ASN A 28 9.55 -3.92 -0.35
C ASN A 28 8.90 -3.01 0.70
N ARG A 29 9.54 -2.86 1.86
CA ARG A 29 9.07 -2.02 2.97
C ARG A 29 8.74 -0.59 2.55
N ARG A 30 9.56 0.00 1.67
CA ARG A 30 9.35 1.38 1.21
C ARG A 30 8.01 1.50 0.47
N VAL A 31 7.72 0.59 -0.46
CA VAL A 31 6.45 0.55 -1.18
C VAL A 31 5.28 0.24 -0.24
N ALA A 32 5.40 -0.78 0.61
CA ALA A 32 4.37 -1.14 1.58
C ALA A 32 4.03 0.00 2.57
N SER A 33 4.99 0.90 2.84
CA SER A 33 4.76 2.04 3.73
C SER A 33 3.97 3.19 3.10
N VAL A 34 3.85 3.26 1.76
CA VAL A 34 3.25 4.41 1.06
C VAL A 34 1.77 4.57 1.42
N GLY A 35 0.96 3.53 1.21
CA GLY A 35 -0.47 3.57 1.48
C GLY A 35 -0.80 3.99 2.92
N PRO A 36 -0.25 3.31 3.95
CA PRO A 36 -0.48 3.68 5.34
C PRO A 36 -0.07 5.12 5.68
N ARG A 37 1.01 5.64 5.09
CA ARG A 37 1.42 7.04 5.32
C ARG A 37 0.44 8.03 4.68
N MET A 38 -0.09 7.71 3.50
CA MET A 38 -1.11 8.53 2.85
C MET A 38 -2.40 8.56 3.67
N VAL A 39 -2.87 7.43 4.19
CA VAL A 39 -4.04 7.36 5.08
C VAL A 39 -3.82 8.24 6.33
N VAL A 40 -2.65 8.17 6.95
CA VAL A 40 -2.34 9.04 8.10
C VAL A 40 -2.35 10.52 7.72
N ALA A 41 -1.72 10.87 6.59
CA ALA A 41 -1.69 12.26 6.12
C ALA A 41 -3.10 12.80 5.81
N ASP A 42 -3.93 12.01 5.14
CA ASP A 42 -5.30 12.38 4.80
C ASP A 42 -6.18 12.50 6.05
N SER A 43 -6.02 11.60 7.02
CA SER A 43 -6.67 11.69 8.33
C SER A 43 -6.29 12.98 9.07
N MET A 44 -5.01 13.38 9.02
CA MET A 44 -4.56 14.62 9.64
C MET A 44 -5.14 15.87 8.97
N GLN A 45 -5.44 15.80 7.66
CA GLN A 45 -5.96 16.92 6.89
C GLN A 45 -7.49 17.05 6.99
N LYS A 46 -8.23 15.94 6.91
CA LYS A 46 -9.70 15.90 6.86
C LYS A 46 -10.35 15.58 8.20
N GLY A 47 -9.58 15.08 9.18
CA GLY A 47 -10.07 14.61 10.48
C GLY A 47 -10.61 13.18 10.47
N ALA A 48 -10.97 12.64 9.31
CA ALA A 48 -11.33 11.25 9.09
C ALA A 48 -10.93 10.84 7.66
N VAL A 49 -10.75 9.54 7.43
CA VAL A 49 -10.55 8.95 6.11
C VAL A 49 -11.69 7.97 5.90
N ASP A 50 -12.44 8.13 4.81
CA ASP A 50 -13.50 7.21 4.48
C ASP A 50 -12.99 5.99 3.71
N ALA A 51 -13.86 5.01 3.49
CA ALA A 51 -13.48 3.80 2.77
C ALA A 51 -13.11 4.06 1.30
N ALA A 52 -13.70 5.07 0.67
CA ALA A 52 -13.43 5.40 -0.73
C ALA A 52 -12.04 6.04 -0.88
N ASP A 53 -11.63 6.89 0.06
CA ASP A 53 -10.28 7.46 0.13
C ASP A 53 -9.22 6.34 0.31
N VAL A 54 -9.49 5.37 1.20
CA VAL A 54 -8.60 4.21 1.37
C VAL A 54 -8.52 3.37 0.09
N GLU A 55 -9.67 3.11 -0.55
CA GLU A 55 -9.73 2.34 -1.79
C GLU A 55 -8.96 3.03 -2.92
N ALA A 56 -9.07 4.36 -3.06
CA ALA A 56 -8.32 5.14 -4.02
C ALA A 56 -6.81 5.06 -3.76
N ILE A 57 -6.38 5.19 -2.50
CA ILE A 57 -4.96 5.03 -2.12
C ILE A 57 -4.43 3.63 -2.51
N ILE A 58 -5.23 2.58 -2.32
CA ILE A 58 -4.83 1.22 -2.66
C ILE A 58 -4.77 1.05 -4.18
N THR A 59 -5.86 1.35 -4.88
CA THR A 59 -6.03 1.03 -6.30
C THR A 59 -5.24 1.96 -7.22
N GLU A 60 -5.16 3.25 -6.90
CA GLU A 60 -4.53 4.25 -7.74
C GLU A 60 -3.06 4.50 -7.41
N VAL A 61 -2.61 4.14 -6.20
CA VAL A 61 -1.22 4.39 -5.77
C VAL A 61 -0.50 3.11 -5.41
N LEU A 62 -0.99 2.34 -4.44
CA LEU A 62 -0.22 1.21 -3.92
C LEU A 62 -0.06 0.09 -4.96
N LEU A 63 -1.15 -0.32 -5.61
CA LEU A 63 -1.12 -1.40 -6.60
C LEU A 63 -0.23 -1.04 -7.81
N PRO A 64 -0.32 0.16 -8.42
CA PRO A 64 0.59 0.55 -9.50
C PRO A 64 2.07 0.58 -9.10
N LEU A 65 2.38 0.86 -7.82
CA LEU A 65 3.76 0.83 -7.32
C LEU A 65 4.30 -0.61 -7.21
N ALA A 66 3.45 -1.57 -6.87
CA ALA A 66 3.80 -2.99 -6.73
C ALA A 66 3.71 -3.77 -8.06
N ALA A 67 2.94 -3.27 -9.03
CA ALA A 67 2.73 -3.90 -10.32
C ALA A 67 4.01 -3.91 -11.17
N SER A 68 4.16 -4.98 -11.97
CA SER A 68 5.19 -5.02 -13.01
C SER A 68 4.91 -3.92 -14.04
N ARG A 69 5.95 -3.15 -14.40
CA ARG A 69 5.87 -2.30 -15.58
C ARG A 69 6.24 -3.18 -16.78
N ALA A 70 5.24 -3.47 -17.61
CA ALA A 70 5.47 -3.95 -18.97
C ALA A 70 6.19 -2.87 -19.79
#